data_AF-A0A484KVC8-F1
#
_entry.id   AF-A0A484KVC8-F1
#
_cell.length_a   1.000
_cell.length_b   1.000
_cell.length_c   1.000
_cell.angle_alpha   90.00
_cell.angle_beta   90.00
_cell.angle_gamma   90.00
#
_symmetry.space_group_name_H-M   'P 1'
#
loop_
_entity.id
_entity.type
_entity.pdbx_description
1 polymer ?
#
loop_
_entity_poly.entity_id
_entity_poly.type
_entity_poly.pdbx_seq_one_letter_code
_entity_poly.pdbx_strand_id
1 'polypeptide(L)'
;MLKEVHRVLKHNGIFISIAFGQPHFRRRFFNDPEFTWSVEWNTFGETFHYFFYVLKKGNRSLESYEVLEPSANPSKSLFQEELDVEDYLFRINTDEM
;
A
#
# COMPACT_ATOMS: atom_id res chain seq x y z
N MET A 1 -7.56 -12.24 9.40
CA MET A 1 -6.32 -12.01 8.64
C MET A 1 -5.50 -10.85 9.19
N LEU A 2 -5.99 -9.61 9.20
CA LEU A 2 -5.22 -8.44 9.69
C LEU A 2 -4.80 -8.53 11.17
N LYS A 3 -5.59 -9.21 12.01
CA LYS A 3 -5.23 -9.48 13.42
C LYS A 3 -3.92 -10.23 13.56
N GLU A 4 -3.67 -11.24 12.73
CA GLU A 4 -2.41 -12.00 12.77
C GLU A 4 -1.23 -11.16 12.31
N VAL A 5 -1.42 -10.33 11.27
CA VAL A 5 -0.40 -9.39 10.80
C VAL A 5 -0.05 -8.41 11.92
N HIS A 6 -1.05 -7.80 12.56
CA HIS A 6 -0.82 -6.89 13.67
C HIS A 6 -0.11 -7.59 14.84
N ARG A 7 -0.49 -8.83 15.18
CA ARG A 7 0.12 -9.62 16.26
C ARG A 7 1.62 -9.85 16.04
N VAL A 8 2.04 -10.22 14.82
CA VAL A 8 3.45 -10.55 14.53
C VAL A 8 4.33 -9.32 14.30
N LEU A 9 3.74 -8.17 13.98
CA LEU A 9 4.49 -6.93 13.85
C LEU A 9 5.10 -6.49 15.19
N LYS A 10 6.39 -6.18 15.18
CA LYS A 10 7.08 -5.52 16.30
C LYS A 10 6.60 -4.07 16.46
N HIS A 11 6.95 -3.43 17.57
CA HIS A 11 6.74 -2.00 17.74
C HIS A 11 7.44 -1.22 16.61
N ASN A 12 6.78 -0.21 16.04
CA ASN A 12 7.20 0.51 14.83
C ASN A 12 7.36 -0.36 13.57
N GLY A 13 6.83 -1.59 13.58
CA GLY A 13 6.79 -2.45 12.41
C GLY A 13 5.87 -1.90 11.33
N ILE A 14 6.24 -2.14 10.07
CA ILE A 14 5.53 -1.66 8.89
C ILE A 14 4.86 -2.84 8.18
N PHE A 15 3.58 -2.71 7.89
CA PHE A 15 2.85 -3.59 6.99
C PHE A 15 2.47 -2.83 5.73
N ILE A 16 2.78 -3.41 4.57
CA ILE A 16 2.45 -2.85 3.26
C ILE A 16 1.41 -3.75 2.61
N SER A 17 0.27 -3.16 2.22
CA SER A 17 -0.79 -3.83 1.48
C SER A 17 -0.92 -3.17 0.12
N ILE A 18 -0.75 -3.92 -0.97
CA ILE A 18 -0.96 -3.46 -2.34
C ILE A 18 -2.23 -4.13 -2.88
N ALA A 19 -3.18 -3.35 -3.38
CA ALA A 19 -4.43 -3.88 -3.92
C ALA A 19 -5.10 -2.89 -4.89
N PHE A 20 -5.94 -3.42 -5.78
CA PHE A 20 -6.86 -2.60 -6.61
C PHE A 20 -7.98 -1.93 -5.79
N GLY A 21 -8.24 -2.41 -4.58
CA GLY A 21 -9.34 -1.91 -3.76
C GLY A 21 -9.09 -0.48 -3.30
N GLN A 22 -10.01 0.42 -3.66
CA GLN A 22 -9.97 1.83 -3.29
C GLN A 22 -10.06 2.05 -1.77
N PRO A 23 -9.52 3.18 -1.25
CA PRO A 23 -9.47 3.48 0.18
C PRO A 23 -10.84 3.46 0.84
N HIS A 24 -11.88 3.91 0.13
CA HIS A 24 -13.25 3.95 0.64
C HIS A 24 -13.73 2.56 1.12
N PHE A 25 -13.34 1.49 0.42
CA PHE A 25 -13.73 0.13 0.79
C PHE A 25 -12.80 -0.51 1.81
N ARG A 26 -11.52 -0.13 1.83
CA ARG A 26 -10.49 -0.77 2.65
C ARG A 26 -10.26 -0.12 4.00
N ARG A 27 -10.49 1.20 4.13
CA ARG A 27 -10.29 1.96 5.37
C ARG A 27 -10.97 1.33 6.57
N ARG A 28 -12.21 0.84 6.42
CA ARG A 28 -12.96 0.14 7.49
C ARG A 28 -12.22 -1.07 8.08
N PHE A 29 -11.42 -1.78 7.29
CA PHE A 29 -10.67 -2.94 7.78
C PHE A 29 -9.39 -2.55 8.50
N PHE A 30 -8.78 -1.43 8.13
CA PHE A 30 -7.54 -0.96 8.74
C PHE A 30 -7.78 -0.13 10.01
N ASN A 31 -8.93 0.54 10.10
CA ASN A 31 -9.26 1.48 11.18
C ASN A 31 -9.95 0.85 12.39
N ASP A 32 -10.05 -0.49 12.45
CA ASP A 32 -10.59 -1.22 13.59
C ASP A 32 -9.94 -0.72 14.90
N PRO A 33 -10.72 -0.39 15.95
CA PRO A 33 -10.18 0.07 17.23
C PRO A 33 -9.16 -0.88 17.87
N GLU A 34 -9.20 -2.18 17.55
CA GLU A 34 -8.22 -3.14 18.04
C GLU A 34 -6.79 -2.89 17.51
N PHE A 35 -6.64 -2.16 16.39
CA PHE A 35 -5.33 -1.92 15.79
C PHE A 35 -4.69 -0.62 16.27
N THR A 36 -3.40 -0.68 16.57
CA THR A 36 -2.60 0.47 17.04
C THR A 36 -1.75 1.12 15.94
N TRP A 37 -1.96 0.74 14.67
CA TRP A 37 -1.19 1.31 13.56
C TRP A 37 -1.78 2.63 13.04
N SER A 38 -0.94 3.50 12.48
CA SER A 38 -1.39 4.54 11.54
C SER A 38 -1.59 3.93 10.15
N VAL A 39 -2.39 4.59 9.31
CA VAL A 39 -2.66 4.16 7.94
C VAL A 39 -2.41 5.32 7.00
N GLU A 40 -1.45 5.16 6.11
CA GLU A 40 -1.18 6.05 4.98
C GLU A 40 -1.47 5.28 3.68
N TRP A 41 -1.90 5.95 2.62
CA TRP A 41 -2.07 5.31 1.32
C TRP A 41 -1.77 6.29 0.20
N ASN A 42 -1.33 5.75 -0.92
CA ASN A 42 -1.12 6.50 -2.16
C ASN A 42 -1.29 5.52 -3.35
N THR A 43 -1.28 6.02 -4.56
CA THR A 43 -1.55 5.27 -5.79
C THR A 43 -0.31 5.15 -6.66
N PHE A 44 -0.19 4.08 -7.44
CA PHE A 44 0.82 3.94 -8.48
C PHE A 44 0.26 3.24 -9.71
N GLY A 45 0.91 3.43 -10.87
CA GLY A 45 0.48 2.93 -12.17
C GLY A 45 -0.31 3.98 -12.98
N GLU A 46 -0.03 4.05 -14.28
CA GLU A 46 -0.63 5.04 -15.21
C GLU A 46 -1.96 4.54 -15.81
N THR A 47 -2.02 3.28 -16.24
CA THR A 47 -3.23 2.67 -16.83
C THR A 47 -4.07 1.90 -15.81
N PHE A 48 -3.43 1.29 -14.81
CA PHE A 48 -4.08 0.54 -13.75
C PHE A 48 -3.67 1.10 -12.39
N HIS A 49 -4.52 1.93 -11.79
CA HIS A 49 -4.22 2.52 -10.48
C HIS A 49 -4.33 1.47 -9.38
N TYR A 50 -3.18 1.01 -8.90
CA TYR A 50 -3.09 0.26 -7.65
C TYR A 50 -3.03 1.22 -6.48
N PHE A 51 -3.59 0.79 -5.35
CA PHE A 51 -3.46 1.48 -4.07
C PHE A 51 -2.45 0.74 -3.21
N PHE A 52 -1.44 1.47 -2.73
CA PHE A 52 -0.52 0.96 -1.73
C PHE A 52 -0.85 1.60 -0.37
N TYR A 53 -1.04 0.76 0.63
CA TYR A 53 -1.34 1.15 1.99
C TYR A 53 -0.14 0.85 2.88
N VAL A 54 0.34 1.84 3.60
CA VAL A 54 1.45 1.75 4.56
C VAL A 54 0.87 1.85 5.97
N LEU A 55 0.98 0.77 6.73
CA LEU A 55 0.47 0.67 8.09
C LEU A 55 1.63 0.57 9.08
N LYS A 56 1.78 1.55 9.98
CA LYS A 56 2.90 1.62 10.94
C LYS A 56 2.41 1.36 12.36
N LYS A 57 2.78 0.22 12.96
CA LYS A 57 2.30 -0.19 14.29
C LYS A 57 2.86 0.69 15.40
N GLY A 58 1.98 1.18 16.28
CA GLY A 58 2.35 1.98 17.45
C GLY A 58 2.30 3.49 17.24
N ASN A 59 1.94 3.95 16.02
CA ASN A 59 1.90 5.37 15.66
C ASN A 59 0.48 5.89 15.37
N ARG A 60 -0.56 5.27 15.95
CA ARG A 60 -1.95 5.70 15.73
C ARG A 60 -2.16 7.09 16.36
N SER A 61 -2.22 8.14 15.54
CA SER A 61 -2.64 9.46 15.98
C SER A 61 -4.17 9.54 16.06
N LEU A 62 -4.68 10.24 17.06
CA LEU A 62 -6.10 10.61 17.19
C LEU A 62 -6.57 11.61 16.12
N GLU A 63 -5.71 11.97 15.18
CA GLU A 63 -5.97 12.93 14.09
C GLU A 63 -6.01 12.26 12.71
N SER A 64 -5.69 10.95 12.62
CA SER A 64 -5.74 10.17 11.37
C SER A 64 -7.15 10.00 10.77
N TYR A 65 -8.16 10.62 11.39
CA TYR A 65 -9.54 10.69 10.91
C TYR A 65 -9.71 11.72 9.78
N GLU A 66 -8.78 12.66 9.63
CA GLU A 66 -8.86 13.66 8.58
C GLU A 66 -8.29 13.13 7.27
N VAL A 67 -9.09 13.34 6.23
CA VAL A 67 -8.86 12.96 4.84
C VAL A 67 -7.43 13.34 4.43
N LEU A 68 -6.54 12.36 4.42
CA LEU A 68 -5.27 12.47 3.70
C LEU A 68 -5.63 12.49 2.21
N GLU A 69 -5.79 13.70 1.69
CA GLU A 69 -5.81 13.99 0.26
C GLU A 69 -4.55 13.38 -0.37
N PRO A 70 -4.65 12.87 -1.62
CA PRO A 70 -3.51 12.25 -2.29
C PRO A 70 -2.32 13.21 -2.28
N SER A 71 -1.21 12.78 -1.69
CA SER A 71 0.06 13.49 -1.82
C SER A 71 0.36 13.61 -3.32
N ALA A 72 0.40 14.86 -3.80
CA ALA A 72 0.58 15.22 -5.19
C ALA A 72 1.73 14.41 -5.82
N ASN A 73 1.40 13.71 -6.90
CA ASN A 73 2.27 13.04 -7.87
C ASN A 73 3.49 12.34 -7.26
N PRO A 74 3.39 11.03 -6.92
CA PRO A 74 4.57 10.27 -6.58
C PRO A 74 5.60 10.42 -7.71
N SER A 75 6.84 10.77 -7.33
CA SER A 75 7.98 10.82 -8.24
C SER A 75 8.00 9.53 -9.05
N LYS A 76 7.83 9.66 -10.38
CA LYS A 76 7.80 8.53 -11.30
C LYS A 76 9.10 7.76 -11.13
N SER A 77 9.00 6.52 -10.66
CA SER A 77 10.13 5.60 -10.67
C SER A 77 10.36 5.15 -12.11
N LEU A 78 11.55 5.40 -12.66
CA LEU A 78 11.92 4.94 -14.01
C LEU A 78 11.72 3.42 -14.20
N PHE A 79 11.86 2.66 -13.11
CA PHE A 79 11.61 1.21 -13.13
C PHE A 79 10.15 0.84 -13.41
N GLN A 80 9.18 1.70 -13.07
CA GLN A 80 7.78 1.42 -13.35
C GLN A 80 7.45 1.59 -14.83
N GLU A 81 8.05 2.59 -15.49
CA GLU A 81 7.88 2.80 -16.93
C GLU A 81 8.38 1.60 -17.75
N GLU A 82 9.43 0.90 -17.29
CA GLU A 82 9.92 -0.33 -17.93
C GLU A 82 8.96 -1.51 -17.80
N LEU A 83 8.23 -1.62 -16.68
CA LEU A 83 7.26 -2.70 -16.43
C LEU A 83 5.98 -2.52 -17.25
N ASP A 84 5.61 -1.27 -17.55
CA ASP A 84 4.40 -0.93 -18.30
C ASP A 84 4.58 -1.08 -19.83
N VAL A 85 5.79 -1.45 -20.29
CA VAL A 85 6.03 -1.79 -21.70
C VAL A 85 5.33 -3.11 -22.02
N GLU A 86 4.49 -3.12 -23.06
CA GLU A 86 3.72 -4.30 -23.54
C GLU A 86 4.57 -5.56 -23.70
N ASP A 87 5.86 -5.41 -24.03
CA ASP A 87 6.79 -6.51 -24.24
C ASP A 87 7.42 -7.08 -22.95
N TYR A 88 7.19 -6.47 -21.79
CA TYR A 88 7.87 -6.85 -20.54
C TYR A 88 7.64 -8.32 -20.19
N LEU A 89 6.39 -8.79 -20.27
CA LEU A 89 6.05 -10.19 -19.96
C LEU A 89 6.75 -11.19 -20.90
N PHE A 90 7.03 -10.80 -22.14
CA PHE A 90 7.72 -11.66 -23.11
C PHE A 90 9.25 -11.68 -22.91
N ARG A 91 9.79 -10.76 -22.10
CA ARG A 91 11.22 -10.69 -21.76
C ARG A 91 11.55 -11.41 -20.46
N ILE A 92 10.54 -11.84 -19.69
CA ILE A 92 10.76 -12.65 -18.49
C ILE A 92 11.20 -14.04 -18.95
N ASN A 93 12.50 -14.29 -18.95
CA ASN A 93 13.05 -15.60 -19.23
C ASN A 93 12.72 -16.54 -18.06
N THR A 94 11.77 -17.44 -18.26
CA THR A 94 11.31 -18.36 -17.21
C THR A 94 12.27 -19.53 -16.98
N ASP A 95 13.27 -19.70 -17.85
CA ASP A 95 14.28 -20.76 -17.79
C ASP A 95 15.44 -20.47 -16.80
N GLU A 96 15.47 -19.31 -16.15
CA GLU A 96 16.51 -18.93 -15.15
C GLU A 96 16.03 -18.96 -13.68
N MET A 97 14.88 -19.59 -13.37
CA MET A 97 14.41 -19.80 -12.00
C MET A 97 14.65 -21.21 -11.45
#